data_AF-A0A2V8L0E4-F1
#
_entry.id   AF-A0A2V8L0E4-F1
#
_cell.length_a   1.000
_cell.length_b   1.000
_cell.length_c   1.000
_cell.angle_alpha   90.00
_cell.angle_beta   90.00
_cell.angle_gamma   90.00
#
_symmetry.space_group_name_H-M   'P 1'
#
loop_
_entity.id
_entity.type
_entity.pdbx_description
1 polymer ?
#
loop_
_entity_poly.entity_id
_entity_poly.type
_entity_poly.pdbx_seq_one_letter_code
_entity_poly.pdbx_strand_id
1 'polypeptide(L)' 'DSLPPYDVLDPILKAYVEEDRSFSEIVDMGFEEQLVRRIIRMVDTNEYKRRQAAPGVKITPRAFGRDRRMPVTNRFR' A
#
# COMPACT_ATOMS: atom_id res chain seq x y z
N ASP A 1 7.91 4.16 -15.54
CA ASP A 1 6.69 3.55 -15.01
C ASP A 1 5.89 4.67 -14.35
N SER A 2 4.78 5.10 -14.95
CA SER A 2 4.01 6.25 -14.47
C SER A 2 3.07 5.83 -13.34
N LEU A 3 3.05 6.61 -12.27
CA LEU A 3 2.01 6.50 -11.26
C LEU A 3 0.68 6.96 -11.85
N PRO A 4 -0.45 6.36 -11.44
CA PRO A 4 -1.75 6.98 -11.71
C PRO A 4 -1.82 8.35 -11.03
N PRO A 5 -2.77 9.20 -11.45
CA PRO A 5 -3.08 10.45 -10.75
C PRO A 5 -3.27 10.23 -9.23
N TYR A 6 -2.78 11.17 -8.41
CA TYR A 6 -2.77 11.00 -6.94
C TYR A 6 -4.17 10.91 -6.33
N ASP A 7 -5.15 11.58 -6.94
CA ASP A 7 -6.57 11.48 -6.61
C ASP A 7 -7.12 10.06 -6.76
N VAL A 8 -6.49 9.22 -7.58
CA VAL A 8 -6.81 7.79 -7.71
C VAL A 8 -5.91 6.93 -6.84
N LEU A 9 -4.62 7.27 -6.73
CA LEU A 9 -3.64 6.49 -5.97
C LEU A 9 -3.90 6.51 -4.46
N ASP A 10 -4.13 7.70 -3.90
CA ASP A 10 -4.16 7.92 -2.46
C ASP A 10 -5.34 7.22 -1.78
N PRO A 11 -6.57 7.19 -2.36
CA PRO A 11 -7.65 6.39 -1.81
C PRO A 11 -7.34 4.89 -1.73
N ILE A 12 -6.67 4.34 -2.75
CA ILE A 12 -6.27 2.93 -2.78
C ILE A 12 -5.20 2.66 -1.71
N LEU A 13 -4.22 3.55 -1.58
CA LEU A 13 -3.19 3.43 -0.55
C LEU A 13 -3.77 3.52 0.86
N LYS A 14 -4.70 4.46 1.09
CA LYS A 14 -5.38 4.59 2.38
C LYS A 14 -6.18 3.34 2.72
N ALA A 15 -6.98 2.84 1.79
CA ALA A 15 -7.76 1.62 1.98
C ALA A 15 -6.86 0.41 2.30
N TYR A 16 -5.75 0.25 1.57
CA TYR A 16 -4.86 -0.89 1.74
C TYR A 16 -3.93 -0.79 2.97
N VAL A 17 -3.35 0.38 3.22
CA VAL A 17 -2.30 0.55 4.24
C VAL A 17 -2.87 0.99 5.58
N GLU A 18 -3.85 1.90 5.59
CA GLU A 18 -4.41 2.45 6.82
C GLU A 18 -5.61 1.65 7.31
N GLU A 19 -6.53 1.28 6.40
CA GLU A 19 -7.80 0.61 6.73
C GLU A 19 -7.74 -0.92 6.67
N ASP A 20 -6.60 -1.51 6.25
CA ASP A 20 -6.39 -2.96 6.11
C ASP A 20 -7.40 -3.68 5.21
N ARG A 21 -7.97 -2.96 4.24
CA ARG A 21 -8.92 -3.56 3.30
C ARG A 21 -8.22 -4.56 2.40
N SER A 22 -8.90 -5.68 2.18
CA SER A 22 -8.51 -6.71 1.24
C SER A 22 -8.61 -6.22 -0.20
N PHE A 23 -7.95 -6.93 -1.11
CA PHE A 23 -8.02 -6.65 -2.54
C PHE A 23 -9.46 -6.58 -3.07
N SER A 24 -10.31 -7.54 -2.69
CA SER A 24 -11.71 -7.58 -3.13
C SER A 24 -12.49 -6.38 -2.63
N GLU A 25 -12.32 -5.99 -1.37
CA GLU A 25 -13.02 -4.83 -0.80
C GLU A 25 -12.62 -3.52 -1.50
N ILE A 26 -11.38 -3.39 -1.95
CA ILE A 26 -10.92 -2.21 -2.69
C ILE A 26 -11.51 -2.22 -4.11
N VAL A 27 -11.61 -3.38 -4.77
CA VAL A 27 -12.27 -3.48 -6.08
C VAL A 27 -13.75 -3.14 -5.96
N ASP A 28 -14.42 -3.59 -4.90
CA ASP A 28 -15.84 -3.30 -4.62
C ASP A 28 -16.11 -1.80 -4.34
N MET A 29 -15.08 -1.02 -4.00
CA MET A 29 -15.17 0.45 -3.92
C MET A 29 -15.26 1.13 -5.30
N GLY A 30 -15.16 0.38 -6.40
CA GLY A 30 -15.28 0.87 -7.77
C GLY A 30 -13.94 1.15 -8.47
N PHE A 31 -12.82 0.70 -7.90
CA PHE A 31 -11.51 0.82 -8.54
C PHE A 31 -11.26 -0.32 -9.53
N GLU A 32 -10.53 -0.02 -10.60
CA GLU A 32 -10.17 -1.02 -11.60
C GLU A 32 -9.26 -2.11 -11.01
N GLU A 33 -9.63 -3.38 -11.21
CA GLU A 33 -8.92 -4.53 -10.66
C GLU A 33 -7.41 -4.53 -10.98
N GLN A 34 -7.07 -4.23 -12.24
CA GLN A 34 -5.68 -4.22 -12.69
C GLN A 34 -4.87 -3.13 -11.98
N LEU A 35 -5.50 -1.97 -11.74
CA LEU A 35 -4.89 -0.85 -11.06
C LEU A 35 -4.64 -1.16 -9.58
N VAL A 36 -5.63 -1.70 -8.88
CA VAL A 36 -5.51 -2.10 -7.47
C VAL A 36 -4.40 -3.15 -7.32
N ARG A 37 -4.38 -4.16 -8.19
CA ARG A 37 -3.36 -5.21 -8.19
C ARG A 37 -1.96 -4.64 -8.39
N ARG A 38 -1.81 -3.70 -9.32
CA ARG A 38 -0.54 -3.01 -9.60
C ARG A 38 -0.06 -2.23 -8.37
N ILE A 39 -0.94 -1.45 -7.76
CA ILE A 39 -0.59 -0.60 -6.60
C ILE A 39 -0.20 -1.46 -5.39
N ILE A 40 -1.00 -2.49 -5.05
CA ILE A 40 -0.69 -3.41 -3.94
C ILE A 40 0.68 -4.06 -4.15
N ARG A 41 0.94 -4.56 -5.37
CA ARG A 41 2.23 -5.15 -5.72
C ARG A 41 3.38 -4.14 -5.58
N MET A 42 3.18 -2.90 -6.01
CA MET A 42 4.18 -1.84 -5.85
C MET A 42 4.44 -1.57 -4.37
N VAL A 43 3.40 -1.51 -3.53
CA VAL A 43 3.57 -1.36 -2.08
C VAL A 43 4.41 -2.50 -1.54
N ASP A 44 4.01 -3.75 -1.74
CA ASP A 44 4.66 -4.89 -1.07
C ASP A 44 6.10 -5.13 -1.54
N THR A 45 6.38 -4.97 -2.83
CA THR A 45 7.74 -5.13 -3.37
C THR A 45 8.73 -4.06 -2.90
N ASN A 46 8.24 -2.89 -2.47
CA ASN A 46 9.08 -1.81 -1.97
C ASN A 46 9.28 -1.84 -0.44
N GLU A 47 8.91 -2.92 0.25
CA GLU A 47 9.11 -3.07 1.70
C GLU A 47 10.60 -2.97 2.09
N TYR A 48 11.50 -3.51 1.27
CA TYR A 48 12.95 -3.42 1.50
C TYR A 48 13.45 -1.96 1.53
N LYS A 49 12.89 -1.08 0.69
CA LYS A 49 13.27 0.35 0.67
C LYS A 49 12.77 1.06 1.92
N ARG A 50 11.54 0.76 2.35
CA ARG A 50 10.95 1.38 3.55
C ARG A 50 11.70 1.03 4.82
N ARG A 51 12.26 -0.18 4.93
CA ARG A 51 13.10 -0.56 6.08
C ARG A 51 14.44 0.18 6.15
N GLN A 52 14.89 0.78 5.04
CA GLN A 52 16.11 1.58 4.98
C GLN A 52 15.84 3.09 5.13
N ALA A 53 14.57 3.50 5.18
CA ALA A 53 14.21 4.90 5.31
C ALA A 53 14.55 5.44 6.72
N ALA A 54 14.91 6.72 6.78
CA ALA A 54 15.10 7.41 8.05
C ALA A 54 13.77 7.47 8.85
N PRO A 55 13.83 7.57 10.20
CA PRO A 55 12.64 7.77 11.01
C PRO A 55 11.87 9.02 10.59
N GLY A 56 10.54 8.90 10.45
CA GLY A 56 9.63 10.00 10.13
C GLY A 56 8.57 10.19 11.21
N VAL A 57 7.93 11.37 11.23
CA VAL A 57 6.84 11.67 12.17
C VAL A 57 5.56 10.96 11.73
N LYS A 58 4.91 10.26 12.68
CA LYS A 58 3.60 9.62 12.46
C LYS A 58 2.48 10.65 12.61
N ILE A 59 1.70 10.86 11.55
CA ILE A 59 0.51 11.74 11.53
C ILE A 59 -0.81 11.00 11.21
N THR A 60 -0.73 9.74 10.77
CA THR A 60 -1.87 8.87 10.46
C THR A 60 -2.08 7.83 11.57
N PRO A 61 -3.28 7.21 11.69
CA PRO A 61 -3.54 6.15 12.66
C PRO A 61 -2.60 4.95 12.50
N ARG A 62 -2.24 4.62 11.26
CA ARG A 62 -1.35 3.52 10.90
C ARG A 62 -0.27 4.01 9.94
N ALA A 63 0.99 3.73 10.27
CA ALA A 63 2.14 4.13 9.46
C ALA A 63 3.00 2.92 9.05
N PHE A 64 3.83 3.12 8.04
CA PHE A 64 4.85 2.14 7.67
C PHE A 64 5.86 1.92 8.81
N GLY A 65 6.30 0.68 9.00
CA GLY A 65 7.27 0.32 10.04
C GLY A 65 6.61 -0.43 11.21
N ARG A 66 6.56 0.19 12.39
CA ARG A 66 6.11 -0.50 13.62
C ARG A 66 4.67 -1.01 13.53
N ASP A 67 3.78 -0.24 12.91
CA ASP A 67 2.33 -0.51 12.88
C ASP A 67 1.92 -1.44 11.71
N ARG A 68 2.76 -1.59 10.69
CA ARG A 68 2.57 -2.52 9.58
C ARG A 68 3.86 -3.28 9.31
N ARG A 69 3.96 -4.48 9.89
CA ARG A 69 5.15 -5.34 9.80
C ARG A 69 4.99 -6.39 8.70
N MET A 70 5.45 -6.06 7.50
CA MET A 70 5.49 -7.02 6.39
C MET A 70 6.89 -7.64 6.24
N PRO A 71 6.99 -8.93 5.86
CA PRO A 71 8.28 -9.53 5.53
C PRO A 71 8.84 -8.91 4.23
N VAL A 72 10.16 -8.73 4.17
CA VAL A 72 10.84 -8.28 2.93
C VAL A 72 10.77 -9.37 1.86
N THR A 73 11.07 -10.61 2.24
CA THR A 73 10.90 -11.78 1.37
C THR A 73 9.46 -12.25 1.49
N ASN A 74 8.63 -11.82 0.54
CA ASN A 74 7.22 -12.19 0.48
C ASN A 74 6.89 -12.84 -0.88
N ARG A 75 6.28 -14.04 -0.87
CA ARG A 75 5.77 -14.75 -2.06
C ARG A 75 4.25 -14.89 -2.06
N PHE A 76 3.55 -14.20 -1.16
CA PHE A 76 2.10 -14.12 -1.14
C PHE A 76 1.58 -13.54 -2.48
N ARG A 77 0.49 -14.11 -2.99
CA ARG A 77 -0.15 -13.76 -4.26
C ARG A 77 -1.66 -13.74 -4.12
#